data_AF-A0A2U8E2J7-F1
#
_entry.id   AF-A0A2U8E2J7-F1
#
_cell.length_a   1.000
_cell.length_b   1.000
_cell.length_c   1.000
_cell.angle_alpha   90.00
_cell.angle_beta   90.00
_cell.angle_gamma   90.00
#
_symmetry.space_group_name_H-M   'P 1'
#
loop_
_entity.id
_entity.type
_entity.pdbx_description
1 polymer ?
#
loop_
_entity_poly.entity_id
_entity_poly.type
_entity_poly.pdbx_seq_one_letter_code
_entity_poly.pdbx_strand_id
1 'polypeptide(L)'
;MTRIPPFIFACALTVLLLSPAIAPLCAQDGSPVSPVSPSGDNAKTSSSPIQPVVELTTIPETDLELRIEMAKLKGEIRKTAKENERAQTELNETIESLRRENAELKRAAINRENERNILIQKLAAAQLAAQDKDKADENVTTISTELKSARLTIDSLKLQIEKLTAEKETATGAIAQNNQAIEDANAKLVAARKEMSTLRIDLAAARQGSIALGEQIQALHAENQRLGAQLGDDAARHAKTVEAAEESLAAAQRETAGAKAEIATLTARIAELSAKNESTVREHGDVLGARDALQDRLAKAETKLAETETALAEATKARDELTQGVAALEKQIADDAAASTAAADELRKQMADAEEKLAASSRAHQLKQEELDELQKQFDAAGEKNAALTAQLAEFETKFAEAEKLAADDRDAAKETARQLAVAQENFKQLQLQSADVAGENVRLKTQIALIAQTQAQSRPAAAPAARAPSRPAQPQPEVSAQPDSQTVVASGTTAAPETRTHTIAAGETLSSIARKYYGGSEHWSRIYEANRDQLKSPDALKLGMTLRIP
;
A
#
# COMPACT_ATOMS: atom_id res chain seq x y z
N MET A 1 -8.36 62.36 -47.14
CA MET A 1 -9.38 61.29 -47.19
C MET A 1 -9.66 60.91 -45.73
N THR A 2 -10.56 61.52 -44.96
CA THR A 2 -11.82 62.26 -45.24
C THR A 2 -12.82 61.41 -46.05
N ARG A 3 -14.05 61.09 -45.63
CA ARG A 3 -14.95 61.49 -44.48
C ARG A 3 -15.56 60.22 -43.83
N ILE A 4 -15.95 60.15 -42.54
CA ILE A 4 -17.16 60.65 -41.84
C ILE A 4 -18.51 60.20 -42.49
N PRO A 5 -19.48 59.59 -41.74
CA PRO A 5 -20.87 59.29 -42.16
C PRO A 5 -21.81 60.48 -41.80
N PRO A 6 -22.98 60.49 -41.07
CA PRO A 6 -23.89 59.48 -40.42
C PRO A 6 -25.37 59.50 -40.96
N PHE A 7 -26.39 59.31 -40.07
CA PHE A 7 -27.89 59.29 -40.24
C PHE A 7 -28.51 57.94 -40.70
N ILE A 8 -29.60 57.35 -40.15
CA ILE A 8 -30.80 57.68 -39.30
C ILE A 8 -32.11 57.51 -40.10
N PHE A 9 -32.96 56.57 -39.66
CA PHE A 9 -34.45 56.51 -39.71
C PHE A 9 -34.83 55.25 -38.87
N ALA A 10 -35.67 55.19 -37.83
CA ALA A 10 -36.82 55.95 -37.29
C ALA A 10 -38.21 55.32 -37.56
N CYS A 11 -38.93 55.04 -36.45
CA CYS A 11 -40.39 54.84 -36.30
C CYS A 11 -41.13 53.59 -36.88
N ALA A 12 -41.55 52.72 -35.95
CA ALA A 12 -42.93 52.24 -35.67
C ALA A 12 -43.94 51.82 -36.77
N LEU A 13 -44.48 50.58 -36.67
CA LEU A 13 -45.89 50.25 -36.30
C LEU A 13 -46.03 48.70 -36.13
N THR A 14 -46.38 48.09 -34.98
CA THR A 14 -47.68 47.92 -34.24
C THR A 14 -48.69 46.92 -34.86
N VAL A 15 -49.23 46.00 -34.02
CA VAL A 15 -50.29 44.95 -34.24
C VAL A 15 -49.96 43.87 -35.31
N LEU A 16 -50.45 42.60 -35.29
CA LEU A 16 -51.68 41.97 -34.73
C LEU A 16 -51.48 40.43 -34.53
N LEU A 17 -52.48 39.75 -33.92
CA LEU A 17 -52.63 38.28 -33.71
C LEU A 17 -51.65 37.64 -32.69
N LEU A 18 -52.04 37.02 -31.56
CA LEU A 18 -53.31 36.57 -30.97
C LEU A 18 -53.93 35.25 -31.52
N SER A 19 -53.49 34.09 -30.99
CA SER A 19 -54.34 33.14 -30.24
C SER A 19 -53.57 31.88 -29.76
N PRO A 20 -53.99 31.20 -28.68
CA PRO A 20 -53.36 29.97 -28.16
C PRO A 20 -54.06 28.68 -28.63
N ALA A 21 -53.40 27.54 -28.44
CA ALA A 21 -54.01 26.22 -28.55
C ALA A 21 -53.64 25.35 -27.34
N ILE A 22 -54.64 25.00 -26.52
CA ILE A 22 -54.58 23.93 -25.51
C ILE A 22 -55.72 22.96 -25.86
N ALA A 23 -55.41 21.67 -25.97
CA ALA A 23 -56.40 20.61 -26.07
C ALA A 23 -55.89 19.36 -25.34
N PRO A 24 -56.63 18.80 -24.36
CA PRO A 24 -56.28 17.56 -23.68
C PRO A 24 -56.89 16.35 -24.40
N LEU A 25 -56.47 15.13 -24.05
CA LEU A 25 -57.22 13.91 -24.36
C LEU A 25 -57.05 12.83 -23.29
N CYS A 26 -58.06 11.99 -23.19
CA CYS A 26 -58.41 11.19 -22.01
C CYS A 26 -57.59 9.89 -21.85
N ALA A 27 -57.64 9.33 -20.65
CA ALA A 27 -57.39 7.90 -20.43
C ALA A 27 -58.67 7.08 -20.70
N GLN A 28 -58.53 5.78 -21.00
CA GLN A 28 -59.48 4.74 -20.59
C GLN A 28 -58.88 3.32 -20.63
N ASP A 29 -59.15 2.57 -19.56
CA ASP A 29 -59.50 1.14 -19.46
C ASP A 29 -58.80 0.05 -20.33
N GLY A 30 -58.12 -0.88 -19.64
CA GLY A 30 -58.79 -2.18 -19.40
C GLY A 30 -58.05 -3.50 -19.70
N SER A 31 -58.34 -4.49 -18.82
CA SER A 31 -58.32 -5.96 -19.05
C SER A 31 -56.99 -6.77 -18.95
N PRO A 32 -57.05 -8.06 -18.52
CA PRO A 32 -56.14 -8.56 -17.47
C PRO A 32 -55.61 -10.03 -17.62
N VAL A 33 -55.18 -10.63 -16.50
CA VAL A 33 -54.93 -12.09 -16.22
C VAL A 33 -53.51 -12.60 -16.58
N SER A 34 -52.54 -12.68 -15.66
CA SER A 34 -52.28 -13.66 -14.54
C SER A 34 -51.25 -14.78 -14.93
N PRO A 35 -50.96 -15.85 -14.15
CA PRO A 35 -49.73 -15.83 -13.33
C PRO A 35 -48.83 -17.10 -13.40
N VAL A 36 -47.53 -16.98 -13.14
CA VAL A 36 -46.65 -18.12 -12.79
C VAL A 36 -45.60 -17.74 -11.73
N SER A 37 -45.62 -18.49 -10.62
CA SER A 37 -44.47 -18.80 -9.74
C SER A 37 -44.51 -20.32 -9.49
N PRO A 38 -43.38 -21.00 -9.20
CA PRO A 38 -43.03 -21.19 -7.77
C PRO A 38 -41.53 -21.36 -7.43
N SER A 39 -41.22 -21.10 -6.15
CA SER A 39 -40.14 -21.69 -5.31
C SER A 39 -38.65 -21.60 -5.73
N GLY A 40 -37.74 -21.38 -4.76
CA GLY A 40 -36.29 -21.47 -5.04
C GLY A 40 -35.25 -21.00 -4.00
N ASP A 41 -35.62 -20.66 -2.76
CA ASP A 41 -34.79 -20.53 -1.54
C ASP A 41 -33.33 -19.96 -1.55
N ASN A 42 -33.14 -18.98 -0.66
CA ASN A 42 -31.92 -18.75 0.14
C ASN A 42 -30.60 -18.33 -0.53
N ALA A 43 -30.47 -17.04 -0.82
CA ALA A 43 -29.19 -16.31 -0.75
C ALA A 43 -29.29 -15.18 0.29
N LYS A 44 -28.61 -15.31 1.44
CA LYS A 44 -28.76 -14.39 2.58
C LYS A 44 -27.66 -13.31 2.61
N THR A 45 -27.66 -12.42 1.62
CA THR A 45 -26.74 -11.27 1.57
C THR A 45 -27.41 -9.99 2.10
N SER A 46 -26.81 -9.38 3.12
CA SER A 46 -27.32 -8.15 3.76
C SER A 46 -26.99 -6.90 2.94
N SER A 47 -27.59 -6.79 1.74
CA SER A 47 -27.52 -5.57 0.93
C SER A 47 -28.50 -4.53 1.48
N SER A 48 -28.02 -3.62 2.32
CA SER A 48 -28.79 -2.43 2.70
C SER A 48 -28.93 -1.51 1.49
N PRO A 49 -30.14 -1.23 0.98
CA PRO A 49 -30.31 -0.28 -0.12
C PRO A 49 -30.02 1.12 0.41
N ILE A 50 -28.86 1.68 0.04
CA ILE A 50 -28.63 3.12 0.15
C ILE A 50 -29.68 3.78 -0.74
N GLN A 51 -30.63 4.47 -0.12
CA GLN A 51 -31.72 5.13 -0.85
C GLN A 51 -31.14 6.14 -1.85
N PRO A 52 -31.80 6.35 -3.01
CA PRO A 52 -31.39 7.40 -3.93
C PRO A 52 -31.39 8.73 -3.16
N VAL A 53 -30.26 9.45 -3.22
CA VAL A 53 -30.16 10.79 -2.64
C VAL A 53 -31.21 11.66 -3.32
N VAL A 54 -32.26 12.01 -2.58
CA VAL A 54 -33.32 12.88 -3.08
C VAL A 54 -32.68 14.17 -3.54
N GLU A 55 -32.88 14.50 -4.81
CA GLU A 55 -32.33 15.69 -5.43
C GLU A 55 -32.93 16.93 -4.77
N LEU A 56 -32.26 17.45 -3.74
CA LEU A 56 -32.64 18.67 -3.04
C LEU A 56 -32.44 19.87 -3.96
N THR A 57 -33.41 20.05 -4.85
CA THR A 57 -33.74 21.29 -5.54
C THR A 57 -34.31 22.35 -4.58
N THR A 58 -33.90 22.30 -3.30
CA THR A 58 -34.00 23.43 -2.38
C THR A 58 -33.25 24.60 -3.00
N ILE A 59 -34.03 25.52 -3.55
CA ILE A 59 -33.66 26.92 -3.68
C ILE A 59 -33.13 27.33 -2.28
N PRO A 60 -31.89 27.83 -2.15
CA PRO A 60 -31.40 28.26 -0.85
C PRO A 60 -32.37 29.31 -0.31
N GLU A 61 -32.70 29.24 0.98
CA GLU A 61 -33.79 30.03 1.57
C GLU A 61 -33.62 31.54 1.29
N THR A 62 -32.38 32.00 1.15
CA THR A 62 -32.00 33.35 0.73
C THR A 62 -32.46 33.78 -0.69
N ASP A 63 -32.46 32.92 -1.72
CA ASP A 63 -33.08 33.30 -3.03
C ASP A 63 -34.62 33.30 -2.91
N LEU A 64 -35.20 32.45 -2.04
CA LEU A 64 -36.65 32.45 -1.82
C LEU A 64 -37.11 33.72 -1.10
N GLU A 65 -36.46 34.08 0.02
CA GLU A 65 -36.72 35.33 0.75
C GLU A 65 -36.50 36.56 -0.12
N LEU A 66 -35.36 36.67 -0.81
CA LEU A 66 -35.04 37.82 -1.66
C LEU A 66 -36.01 37.94 -2.85
N ARG A 67 -36.57 36.82 -3.34
CA ARG A 67 -37.64 36.84 -4.35
C ARG A 67 -39.01 37.18 -3.78
N ILE A 68 -39.31 36.81 -2.53
CA ILE A 68 -40.51 37.23 -1.81
C ILE A 68 -40.46 38.74 -1.54
N GLU A 69 -39.33 39.28 -1.11
CA GLU A 69 -39.12 40.73 -0.96
C GLU A 69 -39.23 41.45 -2.30
N MET A 70 -38.53 41.01 -3.35
CA MET A 70 -38.68 41.60 -4.69
C MET A 70 -40.12 41.51 -5.23
N ALA A 71 -40.90 40.49 -4.85
CA ALA A 71 -42.31 40.38 -5.21
C ALA A 71 -43.17 41.40 -4.43
N LYS A 72 -42.96 41.56 -3.11
CA LYS A 72 -43.60 42.60 -2.28
C LYS A 72 -43.30 43.99 -2.82
N LEU A 73 -42.02 44.34 -2.97
CA LEU A 73 -41.56 45.66 -3.44
C LEU A 73 -42.12 45.99 -4.83
N LYS A 74 -42.19 45.00 -5.73
CA LYS A 74 -42.79 45.16 -7.07
C LYS A 74 -44.32 45.27 -7.03
N GLY A 75 -44.97 44.71 -6.01
CA GLY A 75 -46.39 44.90 -5.73
C GLY A 75 -46.69 46.30 -5.20
N GLU A 76 -45.90 46.76 -4.23
CA GLU A 76 -45.98 48.10 -3.64
C GLU A 76 -45.71 49.19 -4.68
N ILE A 77 -44.62 49.09 -5.45
CA ILE A 77 -44.32 50.05 -6.52
C ILE A 77 -45.44 50.10 -7.57
N ARG A 78 -46.06 48.96 -7.91
CA ARG A 78 -47.25 48.94 -8.80
C ARG A 78 -48.46 49.63 -8.18
N LYS A 79 -48.68 49.45 -6.86
CA LYS A 79 -49.76 50.10 -6.12
C LYS A 79 -49.53 51.61 -6.09
N THR A 80 -48.38 52.06 -5.61
CA THR A 80 -48.00 53.48 -5.50
C THR A 80 -47.96 54.17 -6.87
N ALA A 81 -47.48 53.51 -7.93
CA ALA A 81 -47.53 54.07 -9.28
C ALA A 81 -48.97 54.30 -9.76
N LYS A 82 -49.89 53.37 -9.46
CA LYS A 82 -51.31 53.47 -9.85
C LYS A 82 -52.10 54.45 -8.97
N GLU A 83 -51.67 54.64 -7.73
CA GLU A 83 -52.17 55.69 -6.82
C GLU A 83 -51.67 57.06 -7.27
N ASN A 84 -50.42 57.18 -7.71
CA ASN A 84 -49.87 58.42 -8.29
C ASN A 84 -50.48 58.75 -9.66
N GLU A 85 -50.74 57.77 -10.52
CA GLU A 85 -51.46 57.93 -11.80
C GLU A 85 -52.88 58.48 -11.58
N ARG A 86 -53.59 57.94 -10.59
CA ARG A 86 -54.90 58.48 -10.16
C ARG A 86 -54.80 59.88 -9.59
N ALA A 87 -53.89 60.11 -8.63
CA ALA A 87 -53.70 61.42 -8.03
C ALA A 87 -53.31 62.49 -9.07
N GLN A 88 -52.48 62.14 -10.07
CA GLN A 88 -52.15 63.02 -11.19
C GLN A 88 -53.34 63.24 -12.12
N THR A 89 -54.23 62.26 -12.31
CA THR A 89 -55.47 62.42 -13.09
C THR A 89 -56.45 63.34 -12.37
N GLU A 90 -56.77 63.04 -11.10
CA GLU A 90 -57.66 63.84 -10.24
C GLU A 90 -57.14 65.28 -10.05
N LEU A 91 -55.83 65.45 -9.90
CA LEU A 91 -55.19 66.76 -9.81
C LEU A 91 -55.17 67.50 -11.16
N ASN A 92 -55.01 66.82 -12.29
CA ASN A 92 -55.14 67.45 -13.61
C ASN A 92 -56.59 67.87 -13.89
N GLU A 93 -57.59 67.05 -13.56
CA GLU A 93 -59.00 67.42 -13.64
C GLU A 93 -59.33 68.61 -12.72
N THR A 94 -58.79 68.61 -11.50
CA THR A 94 -58.90 69.73 -10.56
C THR A 94 -58.23 70.99 -11.12
N ILE A 95 -57.02 70.89 -11.67
CA ILE A 95 -56.32 72.02 -12.30
C ILE A 95 -57.09 72.56 -13.52
N GLU A 96 -57.67 71.70 -14.37
CA GLU A 96 -58.51 72.13 -15.48
C GLU A 96 -59.88 72.67 -15.05
N SER A 97 -60.42 72.22 -13.91
CA SER A 97 -61.60 72.82 -13.28
C SER A 97 -61.27 74.24 -12.79
N LEU A 98 -60.20 74.38 -12.00
CA LEU A 98 -59.73 75.66 -11.45
C LEU A 98 -59.26 76.63 -12.55
N ARG A 99 -58.79 76.14 -13.70
CA ARG A 99 -58.50 76.95 -14.91
C ARG A 99 -59.77 77.47 -15.56
N ARG A 100 -60.80 76.64 -15.73
CA ARG A 100 -62.12 77.04 -16.25
C ARG A 100 -62.78 78.06 -15.32
N GLU A 101 -62.82 77.77 -14.02
CA GLU A 101 -63.32 78.68 -13.00
C GLU A 101 -62.52 79.99 -12.99
N ASN A 102 -61.18 79.96 -13.06
CA ASN A 102 -60.36 81.18 -13.22
C ASN A 102 -60.75 81.99 -14.46
N ALA A 103 -60.99 81.33 -15.59
CA ALA A 103 -61.37 82.01 -16.83
C ALA A 103 -62.78 82.62 -16.75
N GLU A 104 -63.71 81.94 -16.09
CA GLU A 104 -65.07 82.44 -15.83
C GLU A 104 -65.07 83.58 -14.81
N LEU A 105 -64.34 83.49 -13.70
CA LEU A 105 -64.18 84.56 -12.72
C LEU A 105 -63.47 85.78 -13.33
N LYS A 106 -62.47 85.59 -14.21
CA LYS A 106 -61.83 86.69 -14.96
C LYS A 106 -62.80 87.34 -15.96
N ARG A 107 -63.62 86.56 -16.68
CA ARG A 107 -64.69 87.08 -17.55
C ARG A 107 -65.75 87.84 -16.74
N ALA A 108 -66.18 87.30 -15.60
CA ALA A 108 -67.14 87.93 -14.70
C ALA A 108 -66.60 89.22 -14.09
N ALA A 109 -65.32 89.26 -13.71
CA ALA A 109 -64.64 90.46 -13.25
C ALA A 109 -64.56 91.52 -14.36
N ILE A 110 -64.21 91.15 -15.60
CA ILE A 110 -64.21 92.06 -16.76
C ILE A 110 -65.63 92.58 -17.05
N ASN A 111 -66.65 91.73 -17.01
CA ASN A 111 -68.04 92.15 -17.21
C ASN A 111 -68.50 93.10 -16.10
N ARG A 112 -68.20 92.81 -14.83
CA ARG A 112 -68.46 93.70 -13.68
C ARG A 112 -67.68 95.02 -13.78
N GLU A 113 -66.45 95.01 -14.28
CA GLU A 113 -65.65 96.22 -14.53
C GLU A 113 -66.30 97.08 -15.62
N ASN A 114 -66.80 96.45 -16.70
CA ASN A 114 -67.53 97.12 -17.78
C ASN A 114 -68.89 97.66 -17.32
N GLU A 115 -69.69 96.87 -16.59
CA GLU A 115 -70.94 97.28 -15.95
C GLU A 115 -70.69 98.47 -15.01
N ARG A 116 -69.66 98.41 -14.17
CA ARG A 116 -69.24 99.51 -13.29
C ARG A 116 -68.86 100.76 -14.09
N ASN A 117 -68.19 100.62 -15.24
CA ASN A 117 -67.83 101.75 -16.09
C ASN A 117 -69.06 102.37 -16.79
N ILE A 118 -70.03 101.55 -17.21
CA ILE A 118 -71.34 102.01 -17.70
C ILE A 118 -72.13 102.70 -16.58
N LEU A 119 -72.09 102.18 -15.35
CA LEU A 119 -72.70 102.79 -14.18
C LEU A 119 -72.04 104.14 -13.84
N ILE A 120 -70.71 104.29 -13.93
CA ILE A 120 -70.02 105.58 -13.82
C ILE A 120 -70.51 106.58 -14.88
N GLN A 121 -70.68 106.14 -16.14
CA GLN A 121 -71.20 106.99 -17.21
C GLN A 121 -72.66 107.41 -16.95
N LYS A 122 -73.53 106.48 -16.50
CA LYS A 122 -74.91 106.78 -16.09
C LYS A 122 -74.96 107.73 -14.88
N LEU A 123 -74.06 107.56 -13.91
CA LEU A 123 -73.93 108.41 -12.73
C LEU A 123 -73.62 109.86 -13.13
N ALA A 124 -72.61 110.04 -13.99
CA ALA A 124 -72.24 111.35 -14.51
C ALA A 124 -73.35 111.98 -15.36
N ALA A 125 -74.05 111.19 -16.19
CA ALA A 125 -75.18 111.66 -16.98
C ALA A 125 -76.37 112.10 -16.09
N ALA A 126 -76.70 111.32 -15.05
CA ALA A 126 -77.75 111.69 -14.07
C ALA A 126 -77.39 112.94 -13.28
N GLN A 127 -76.11 113.12 -12.91
CA GLN A 127 -75.60 114.33 -12.26
C GLN A 127 -75.66 115.57 -13.17
N LEU A 128 -75.53 115.42 -14.49
CA LEU A 128 -75.74 116.52 -15.46
C LEU A 128 -77.22 116.83 -15.73
N ALA A 129 -78.12 115.86 -15.58
CA ALA A 129 -79.52 115.95 -16.01
C ALA A 129 -80.51 116.42 -14.92
N ALA A 130 -80.02 116.90 -13.77
CA ALA A 130 -80.83 117.19 -12.59
C ALA A 130 -81.73 118.45 -12.75
N GLN A 131 -82.90 118.28 -13.35
CA GLN A 131 -83.98 119.27 -13.37
C GLN A 131 -85.08 119.00 -12.32
N ASP A 132 -85.25 117.73 -11.94
CA ASP A 132 -86.08 117.23 -10.84
C ASP A 132 -85.13 116.62 -9.80
N LYS A 133 -84.93 117.27 -8.65
CA LYS A 133 -83.80 116.95 -7.74
C LYS A 133 -83.91 115.56 -7.12
N ASP A 134 -85.06 115.25 -6.53
CA ASP A 134 -85.22 114.08 -5.67
C ASP A 134 -85.05 112.75 -6.43
N LYS A 135 -85.53 112.70 -7.69
CA LYS A 135 -85.35 111.55 -8.59
C LYS A 135 -83.90 111.41 -9.08
N ALA A 136 -83.15 112.50 -9.19
CA ALA A 136 -81.73 112.44 -9.54
C ALA A 136 -80.93 111.81 -8.38
N ASP A 137 -81.16 112.27 -7.15
CA ASP A 137 -80.48 111.76 -5.95
C ASP A 137 -80.77 110.27 -5.68
N GLU A 138 -82.00 109.79 -5.91
CA GLU A 138 -82.37 108.36 -5.80
C GLU A 138 -81.63 107.46 -6.82
N ASN A 139 -81.57 107.88 -8.09
CA ASN A 139 -80.82 107.13 -9.12
C ASN A 139 -79.30 107.19 -8.87
N VAL A 140 -78.78 108.35 -8.47
CA VAL A 140 -77.35 108.55 -8.17
C VAL A 140 -76.91 107.71 -6.97
N THR A 141 -77.73 107.60 -5.93
CA THR A 141 -77.43 106.76 -4.76
C THR A 141 -77.49 105.27 -5.09
N THR A 142 -78.50 104.82 -5.85
CA THR A 142 -78.64 103.42 -6.31
C THR A 142 -77.46 102.98 -7.17
N ILE A 143 -77.09 103.77 -8.18
CA ILE A 143 -75.94 103.49 -9.05
C ILE A 143 -74.63 103.46 -8.24
N SER A 144 -74.51 104.29 -7.20
CA SER A 144 -73.35 104.33 -6.29
C SER A 144 -73.24 103.11 -5.37
N THR A 145 -74.36 102.51 -4.93
CA THR A 145 -74.33 101.27 -4.13
C THR A 145 -74.02 100.05 -4.99
N GLU A 146 -74.54 99.97 -6.22
CA GLU A 146 -74.14 98.97 -7.22
C GLU A 146 -72.64 99.07 -7.55
N LEU A 147 -72.11 100.28 -7.68
CA LEU A 147 -70.67 100.50 -7.90
C LEU A 147 -69.79 99.88 -6.81
N LYS A 148 -70.22 100.03 -5.55
CA LYS A 148 -69.52 99.53 -4.37
C LYS A 148 -69.61 98.01 -4.27
N SER A 149 -70.78 97.42 -4.49
CA SER A 149 -70.96 95.96 -4.46
C SER A 149 -70.22 95.27 -5.62
N ALA A 150 -70.20 95.86 -6.82
CA ALA A 150 -69.41 95.39 -7.94
C ALA A 150 -67.91 95.39 -7.62
N ARG A 151 -67.38 96.48 -7.05
CA ARG A 151 -65.97 96.59 -6.65
C ARG A 151 -65.58 95.59 -5.57
N LEU A 152 -66.38 95.47 -4.50
CA LEU A 152 -66.17 94.48 -3.43
C LEU A 152 -66.18 93.04 -3.97
N THR A 153 -67.02 92.75 -4.97
CA THR A 153 -67.00 91.44 -5.65
C THR A 153 -65.69 91.23 -6.40
N ILE A 154 -65.26 92.21 -7.21
CA ILE A 154 -64.02 92.13 -8.01
C ILE A 154 -62.80 91.92 -7.11
N ASP A 155 -62.72 92.61 -5.97
CA ASP A 155 -61.61 92.48 -5.03
C ASP A 155 -61.63 91.12 -4.28
N SER A 156 -62.82 90.56 -4.01
CA SER A 156 -62.98 89.18 -3.51
C SER A 156 -62.50 88.14 -4.54
N LEU A 157 -62.84 88.31 -5.83
CA LEU A 157 -62.41 87.39 -6.89
C LEU A 157 -60.88 87.41 -7.11
N LYS A 158 -60.22 88.57 -6.94
CA LYS A 158 -58.75 88.65 -6.97
C LYS A 158 -58.12 87.80 -5.87
N LEU A 159 -58.62 87.91 -4.64
CA LEU A 159 -58.13 87.13 -3.49
C LEU A 159 -58.27 85.61 -3.72
N GLN A 160 -59.38 85.19 -4.34
CA GLN A 160 -59.56 83.79 -4.75
C GLN A 160 -58.55 83.35 -5.82
N ILE A 161 -58.29 84.19 -6.83
CA ILE A 161 -57.31 83.90 -7.90
C ILE A 161 -55.89 83.77 -7.32
N GLU A 162 -55.51 84.64 -6.38
CA GLU A 162 -54.21 84.57 -5.69
C GLU A 162 -54.10 83.28 -4.86
N LYS A 163 -55.13 82.94 -4.07
CA LYS A 163 -55.18 81.69 -3.30
C LYS A 163 -55.00 80.45 -4.18
N LEU A 164 -55.78 80.34 -5.26
CA LEU A 164 -55.72 79.22 -6.20
C LEU A 164 -54.36 79.13 -6.92
N THR A 165 -53.66 80.25 -7.08
CA THR A 165 -52.31 80.28 -7.66
C THR A 165 -51.29 79.69 -6.69
N ALA A 166 -51.34 80.05 -5.40
CA ALA A 166 -50.46 79.48 -4.37
C ALA A 166 -50.73 77.97 -4.13
N GLU A 167 -51.99 77.53 -4.15
CA GLU A 167 -52.37 76.11 -4.06
C GLU A 167 -51.81 75.32 -5.26
N LYS A 168 -51.87 75.87 -6.48
CA LYS A 168 -51.27 75.27 -7.69
C LYS A 168 -49.74 75.16 -7.60
N GLU A 169 -49.04 76.20 -7.12
CA GLU A 169 -47.58 76.16 -6.95
C GLU A 169 -47.16 75.10 -5.93
N THR A 170 -47.89 75.01 -4.80
CA THR A 170 -47.68 73.99 -3.77
C THR A 170 -47.86 72.58 -4.34
N ALA A 171 -48.93 72.34 -5.10
CA ALA A 171 -49.18 71.05 -5.77
C ALA A 171 -48.09 70.72 -6.82
N THR A 172 -47.58 71.73 -7.53
CA THR A 172 -46.48 71.55 -8.51
C THR A 172 -45.18 71.13 -7.82
N GLY A 173 -44.86 71.71 -6.66
CA GLY A 173 -43.72 71.31 -5.83
C GLY A 173 -43.84 69.86 -5.32
N ALA A 174 -45.03 69.44 -4.90
CA ALA A 174 -45.28 68.07 -4.46
C ALA A 174 -45.10 67.04 -5.59
N ILE A 175 -45.54 67.36 -6.82
CA ILE A 175 -45.29 66.50 -8.01
C ILE A 175 -43.79 66.33 -8.25
N ALA A 176 -43.01 67.41 -8.18
CA ALA A 176 -41.56 67.35 -8.38
C ALA A 176 -40.85 66.46 -7.34
N GLN A 177 -41.25 66.56 -6.06
CA GLN A 177 -40.71 65.71 -4.99
C GLN A 177 -41.09 64.23 -5.17
N ASN A 178 -42.34 63.94 -5.55
CA ASN A 178 -42.78 62.57 -5.83
C ASN A 178 -42.03 61.96 -7.02
N ASN A 179 -41.81 62.73 -8.09
CA ASN A 179 -41.06 62.26 -9.25
C ASN A 179 -39.60 61.92 -8.89
N GLN A 180 -38.92 62.77 -8.11
CA GLN A 180 -37.55 62.48 -7.63
C GLN A 180 -37.52 61.19 -6.78
N ALA A 181 -38.48 61.02 -5.86
CA ALA A 181 -38.56 59.80 -5.04
C ALA A 181 -38.79 58.54 -5.89
N ILE A 182 -39.53 58.65 -7.00
CA ILE A 182 -39.73 57.56 -7.98
C ILE A 182 -38.44 57.26 -8.75
N GLU A 183 -37.67 58.26 -9.16
CA GLU A 183 -36.36 58.05 -9.80
C GLU A 183 -35.35 57.38 -8.86
N ASP A 184 -35.23 57.87 -7.62
CA ASP A 184 -34.38 57.30 -6.58
C ASP A 184 -34.75 55.83 -6.27
N ALA A 185 -36.05 55.51 -6.21
CA ALA A 185 -36.54 54.16 -6.00
C ALA A 185 -36.25 53.24 -7.20
N ASN A 186 -36.41 53.74 -8.44
CA ASN A 186 -36.07 53.00 -9.64
C ASN A 186 -34.56 52.71 -9.74
N ALA A 187 -33.71 53.68 -9.38
CA ALA A 187 -32.25 53.49 -9.36
C ALA A 187 -31.84 52.37 -8.38
N LYS A 188 -32.38 52.38 -7.15
CA LYS A 188 -32.19 51.31 -6.16
C LYS A 188 -32.66 49.94 -6.68
N LEU A 189 -33.81 49.89 -7.36
CA LEU A 189 -34.34 48.64 -7.89
C LEU A 189 -33.52 48.09 -9.07
N VAL A 190 -32.92 48.96 -9.90
CA VAL A 190 -31.96 48.56 -10.94
C VAL A 190 -30.67 48.00 -10.33
N ALA A 191 -30.16 48.61 -9.24
CA ALA A 191 -28.99 48.08 -8.52
C ALA A 191 -29.27 46.68 -7.93
N ALA A 192 -30.37 46.51 -7.18
CA ALA A 192 -30.75 45.23 -6.60
C ALA A 192 -30.99 44.13 -7.66
N ARG A 193 -31.50 44.47 -8.85
CA ARG A 193 -31.59 43.53 -9.98
C ARG A 193 -30.22 43.10 -10.50
N LYS A 194 -29.23 44.01 -10.53
CA LYS A 194 -27.86 43.69 -10.95
C LYS A 194 -27.21 42.72 -9.95
N GLU A 195 -27.34 42.98 -8.66
CA GLU A 195 -26.85 42.10 -7.58
C GLU A 195 -27.53 40.72 -7.61
N MET A 196 -28.84 40.66 -7.77
CA MET A 196 -29.56 39.39 -7.96
C MET A 196 -29.13 38.66 -9.26
N SER A 197 -28.66 39.37 -10.28
CA SER A 197 -28.14 38.74 -11.50
C SER A 197 -26.75 38.13 -11.31
N THR A 198 -25.85 38.79 -10.56
CA THR A 198 -24.53 38.22 -10.23
C THR A 198 -24.66 37.03 -9.28
N LEU A 199 -25.45 37.15 -8.21
CA LEU A 199 -25.69 36.06 -7.27
C LEU A 199 -26.26 34.80 -7.92
N ARG A 200 -27.02 34.92 -9.03
CA ARG A 200 -27.50 33.78 -9.81
C ARG A 200 -26.42 33.13 -10.68
N ILE A 201 -25.49 33.90 -11.20
CA ILE A 201 -24.31 33.37 -11.93
C ILE A 201 -23.42 32.64 -10.93
N ASP A 202 -23.16 33.23 -9.76
CA ASP A 202 -22.35 32.63 -8.70
C ASP A 202 -22.99 31.34 -8.16
N LEU A 203 -24.31 31.32 -7.93
CA LEU A 203 -25.06 30.12 -7.53
C LEU A 203 -25.05 29.04 -8.63
N ALA A 204 -25.10 29.41 -9.90
CA ALA A 204 -25.00 28.46 -11.00
C ALA A 204 -23.58 27.83 -11.07
N ALA A 205 -22.53 28.65 -10.92
CA ALA A 205 -21.15 28.18 -10.87
C ALA A 205 -20.90 27.27 -9.66
N ALA A 206 -21.41 27.62 -8.48
CA ALA A 206 -21.33 26.79 -7.28
C ALA A 206 -22.04 25.44 -7.45
N ARG A 207 -23.21 25.41 -8.11
CA ARG A 207 -23.93 24.17 -8.44
C ARG A 207 -23.14 23.28 -9.42
N GLN A 208 -22.53 23.86 -10.45
CA GLN A 208 -21.66 23.12 -11.38
C GLN A 208 -20.42 22.54 -10.67
N GLY A 209 -19.78 23.32 -9.78
CA GLY A 209 -18.69 22.83 -8.94
C GLY A 209 -19.12 21.67 -8.01
N SER A 210 -20.34 21.73 -7.46
CA SER A 210 -20.90 20.65 -6.64
C SER A 210 -21.18 19.37 -7.45
N ILE A 211 -21.58 19.49 -8.72
CA ILE A 211 -21.79 18.33 -9.61
C ILE A 211 -20.44 17.69 -9.93
N ALA A 212 -19.45 18.46 -10.35
CA ALA A 212 -18.10 17.95 -10.66
C ALA A 212 -17.42 17.29 -9.45
N LEU A 213 -17.61 17.83 -8.24
CA LEU A 213 -17.17 17.16 -7.00
C LEU A 213 -17.90 15.84 -6.75
N GLY A 214 -19.21 15.78 -7.04
CA GLY A 214 -20.00 14.54 -6.96
C GLY A 214 -19.50 13.46 -7.93
N GLU A 215 -19.23 13.83 -9.18
CA GLU A 215 -18.64 12.94 -10.19
C GLU A 215 -17.24 12.45 -9.77
N GLN A 216 -16.39 13.33 -9.24
CA GLN A 216 -15.06 12.97 -8.73
C GLN A 216 -15.14 12.00 -7.53
N ILE A 217 -16.10 12.19 -6.62
CA ILE A 217 -16.35 11.27 -5.49
C ILE A 217 -16.84 9.91 -6.01
N GLN A 218 -17.71 9.86 -7.01
CA GLN A 218 -18.16 8.60 -7.62
C GLN A 218 -17.01 7.86 -8.33
N ALA A 219 -16.14 8.58 -9.05
CA ALA A 219 -14.95 8.01 -9.68
C ALA A 219 -13.99 7.40 -8.65
N LEU A 220 -13.67 8.13 -7.59
CA LEU A 220 -12.85 7.64 -6.47
C LEU A 220 -13.50 6.44 -5.76
N HIS A 221 -14.82 6.40 -5.63
CA HIS A 221 -15.52 5.26 -5.04
C HIS A 221 -15.40 4.00 -5.93
N ALA A 222 -15.57 4.14 -7.25
CA ALA A 222 -15.41 3.04 -8.19
C ALA A 222 -13.95 2.55 -8.27
N GLU A 223 -12.97 3.44 -8.14
CA GLU A 223 -11.55 3.08 -8.03
C GLU A 223 -11.25 2.29 -6.75
N ASN A 224 -11.75 2.73 -5.59
CA ASN A 224 -11.61 1.99 -4.33
C ASN A 224 -12.28 0.60 -4.39
N GLN A 225 -13.44 0.47 -5.05
CA GLN A 225 -14.06 -0.84 -5.28
C GLN A 225 -13.18 -1.77 -6.13
N ARG A 226 -12.54 -1.25 -7.20
CA ARG A 226 -11.61 -2.02 -8.04
C ARG A 226 -10.36 -2.45 -7.28
N LEU A 227 -9.74 -1.54 -6.53
CA LEU A 227 -8.58 -1.85 -5.70
C LEU A 227 -8.93 -2.90 -4.62
N GLY A 228 -10.11 -2.80 -4.01
CA GLY A 228 -10.60 -3.81 -3.06
C GLY A 228 -10.78 -5.20 -3.69
N ALA A 229 -11.29 -5.28 -4.93
CA ALA A 229 -11.40 -6.53 -5.67
C ALA A 229 -10.02 -7.11 -6.03
N GLN A 230 -9.10 -6.28 -6.53
CA GLN A 230 -7.73 -6.70 -6.86
C GLN A 230 -6.97 -7.23 -5.64
N LEU A 231 -7.07 -6.55 -4.49
CA LEU A 231 -6.49 -7.02 -3.23
C LEU A 231 -7.10 -8.36 -2.77
N GLY A 232 -8.38 -8.61 -3.05
CA GLY A 232 -9.02 -9.91 -2.82
C GLY A 232 -8.46 -11.02 -3.72
N ASP A 233 -8.34 -10.76 -5.02
CA ASP A 233 -7.75 -11.70 -5.99
C ASP A 233 -6.29 -12.01 -5.67
N ASP A 234 -5.49 -10.99 -5.32
CA ASP A 234 -4.08 -11.17 -4.97
C ASP A 234 -3.89 -11.85 -3.61
N ALA A 235 -4.75 -11.59 -2.62
CA ALA A 235 -4.78 -12.38 -1.38
C ALA A 235 -5.12 -13.85 -1.64
N ALA A 236 -6.05 -14.15 -2.55
CA ALA A 236 -6.41 -15.51 -2.94
C ALA A 236 -5.30 -16.21 -3.75
N ARG A 237 -4.53 -15.47 -4.57
CA ARG A 237 -3.29 -15.97 -5.20
C ARG A 237 -2.23 -16.28 -4.16
N HIS A 238 -1.97 -15.35 -3.25
CA HIS A 238 -0.96 -15.52 -2.20
C HIS A 238 -1.26 -16.71 -1.28
N ALA A 239 -2.52 -16.90 -0.87
CA ALA A 239 -2.94 -18.08 -0.10
C ALA A 239 -2.55 -19.39 -0.80
N LYS A 240 -2.85 -19.53 -2.10
CA LYS A 240 -2.48 -20.71 -2.90
C LYS A 240 -0.97 -20.89 -3.05
N THR A 241 -0.20 -19.80 -3.15
CA THR A 241 1.27 -19.91 -3.19
C THR A 241 1.88 -20.31 -1.85
N VAL A 242 1.24 -19.96 -0.73
CA VAL A 242 1.65 -20.42 0.61
C VAL A 242 1.31 -21.90 0.80
N GLU A 243 0.08 -22.30 0.46
CA GLU A 243 -0.38 -23.71 0.48
C GLU A 243 0.58 -24.62 -0.32
N ALA A 244 0.90 -24.26 -1.57
CA ALA A 244 1.84 -25.02 -2.39
C ALA A 244 3.30 -25.00 -1.85
N ALA A 245 3.71 -23.93 -1.17
CA ALA A 245 5.02 -23.87 -0.52
C ALA A 245 5.09 -24.73 0.75
N GLU A 246 4.01 -24.81 1.52
CA GLU A 246 3.88 -25.71 2.68
C GLU A 246 3.85 -27.19 2.25
N GLU A 247 3.15 -27.54 1.17
CA GLU A 247 3.21 -28.88 0.57
C GLU A 247 4.63 -29.24 0.10
N SER A 248 5.31 -28.31 -0.59
CA SER A 248 6.69 -28.50 -1.05
C SER A 248 7.68 -28.66 0.12
N LEU A 249 7.53 -27.87 1.18
CA LEU A 249 8.32 -27.99 2.40
C LEU A 249 8.07 -29.33 3.10
N ALA A 250 6.81 -29.79 3.17
CA ALA A 250 6.47 -31.10 3.73
C ALA A 250 7.02 -32.27 2.89
N ALA A 251 7.09 -32.12 1.57
CA ALA A 251 7.75 -33.10 0.69
C ALA A 251 9.27 -33.16 0.95
N ALA A 252 9.96 -32.01 0.94
CA ALA A 252 11.40 -31.92 1.21
C ALA A 252 11.76 -32.43 2.62
N GLN A 253 10.90 -32.22 3.63
CA GLN A 253 11.10 -32.78 4.97
C GLN A 253 11.01 -34.31 5.01
N ARG A 254 10.11 -34.93 4.23
CA ARG A 254 10.01 -36.40 4.11
C ARG A 254 11.23 -36.98 3.41
N GLU A 255 11.69 -36.35 2.33
CA GLU A 255 12.92 -36.73 1.61
C GLU A 255 14.15 -36.63 2.52
N THR A 256 14.30 -35.51 3.25
CA THR A 256 15.37 -35.32 4.24
C THR A 256 15.31 -36.37 5.37
N ALA A 257 14.12 -36.83 5.77
CA ALA A 257 13.97 -37.90 6.74
C ALA A 257 14.36 -39.27 6.17
N GLY A 258 14.03 -39.55 4.91
CA GLY A 258 14.48 -40.74 4.18
C GLY A 258 16.00 -40.81 4.07
N ALA A 259 16.64 -39.74 3.57
CA ALA A 259 18.10 -39.65 3.48
C ALA A 259 18.79 -39.82 4.84
N LYS A 260 18.22 -39.30 5.93
CA LYS A 260 18.75 -39.53 7.29
C LYS A 260 18.66 -41.00 7.74
N ALA A 261 17.58 -41.71 7.37
CA ALA A 261 17.43 -43.13 7.67
C ALA A 261 18.42 -44.00 6.85
N GLU A 262 18.65 -43.63 5.59
CA GLU A 262 19.64 -44.27 4.73
C GLU A 262 21.07 -44.04 5.25
N ILE A 263 21.43 -42.79 5.60
CA ILE A 263 22.73 -42.47 6.23
C ILE A 263 22.94 -43.27 7.52
N ALA A 264 21.90 -43.43 8.36
CA ALA A 264 21.99 -44.26 9.57
C ALA A 264 22.23 -45.74 9.23
N THR A 265 21.58 -46.26 8.19
CA THR A 265 21.74 -47.64 7.70
C THR A 265 23.15 -47.88 7.15
N LEU A 266 23.64 -46.95 6.33
CA LEU A 266 25.01 -46.98 5.78
C LEU A 266 26.06 -46.87 6.90
N THR A 267 25.83 -46.01 7.90
CA THR A 267 26.71 -45.88 9.08
C THR A 267 26.80 -47.19 9.86
N ALA A 268 25.66 -47.86 10.10
CA ALA A 268 25.63 -49.17 10.75
C ALA A 268 26.38 -50.24 9.92
N ARG A 269 26.21 -50.23 8.59
CA ARG A 269 26.91 -51.15 7.69
C ARG A 269 28.43 -50.90 7.63
N ILE A 270 28.86 -49.64 7.69
CA ILE A 270 30.28 -49.29 7.79
C ILE A 270 30.87 -49.84 9.11
N ALA A 271 30.18 -49.66 10.24
CA ALA A 271 30.61 -50.21 11.53
C ALA A 271 30.73 -51.74 11.53
N GLU A 272 29.76 -52.45 10.93
CA GLU A 272 29.80 -53.90 10.74
C GLU A 272 31.01 -54.35 9.90
N LEU A 273 31.24 -53.68 8.76
CA LEU A 273 32.38 -53.96 7.88
C LEU A 273 33.72 -53.65 8.55
N SER A 274 33.82 -52.58 9.34
CA SER A 274 35.01 -52.26 10.13
C SER A 274 35.31 -53.35 11.17
N ALA A 275 34.31 -53.77 11.95
CA ALA A 275 34.47 -54.85 12.93
C ALA A 275 34.87 -56.19 12.29
N LYS A 276 34.29 -56.50 11.11
CA LYS A 276 34.69 -57.68 10.32
C LYS A 276 36.12 -57.58 9.82
N ASN A 277 36.53 -56.43 9.29
CA ASN A 277 37.91 -56.20 8.84
C ASN A 277 38.91 -56.36 9.99
N GLU A 278 38.62 -55.84 11.18
CA GLU A 278 39.47 -56.08 12.35
C GLU A 278 39.58 -57.58 12.71
N SER A 279 38.49 -58.37 12.57
CA SER A 279 38.56 -59.83 12.76
C SER A 279 39.51 -60.47 11.76
N THR A 280 39.37 -60.15 10.48
CA THR A 280 40.22 -60.69 9.41
C THR A 280 41.70 -60.26 9.57
N VAL A 281 41.96 -59.05 10.08
CA VAL A 281 43.32 -58.61 10.42
C VAL A 281 43.92 -59.41 11.59
N ARG A 282 43.13 -59.73 12.63
CA ARG A 282 43.56 -60.62 13.73
C ARG A 282 43.88 -62.03 13.21
N GLU A 283 42.94 -62.63 12.47
CA GLU A 283 43.12 -63.95 11.84
C GLU A 283 44.35 -64.01 10.93
N HIS A 284 44.66 -62.93 10.21
CA HIS A 284 45.86 -62.84 9.39
C HIS A 284 47.14 -62.77 10.24
N GLY A 285 47.11 -62.01 11.34
CA GLY A 285 48.20 -61.98 12.33
C GLY A 285 48.48 -63.36 12.95
N ASP A 286 47.44 -64.11 13.32
CA ASP A 286 47.56 -65.48 13.84
C ASP A 286 48.17 -66.43 12.79
N VAL A 287 47.77 -66.32 11.53
CA VAL A 287 48.34 -67.09 10.41
C VAL A 287 49.81 -66.73 10.16
N LEU A 288 50.20 -65.46 10.26
CA LEU A 288 51.60 -65.05 10.16
C LEU A 288 52.44 -65.61 11.32
N GLY A 289 51.93 -65.56 12.55
CA GLY A 289 52.59 -66.18 13.71
C GLY A 289 52.75 -67.70 13.56
N ALA A 290 51.75 -68.38 13.00
CA ALA A 290 51.82 -69.81 12.70
C ALA A 290 52.84 -70.12 11.59
N ARG A 291 52.88 -69.33 10.52
CA ARG A 291 53.92 -69.42 9.46
C ARG A 291 55.32 -69.29 10.05
N ASP A 292 55.53 -68.27 10.87
CA ASP A 292 56.85 -67.99 11.44
C ASP A 292 57.29 -69.13 12.37
N ALA A 293 56.37 -69.69 13.18
CA ALA A 293 56.64 -70.88 13.99
C ALA A 293 56.90 -72.16 13.16
N LEU A 294 56.32 -72.30 11.95
CA LEU A 294 56.63 -73.39 11.02
C LEU A 294 58.00 -73.20 10.37
N GLN A 295 58.35 -71.98 9.96
CA GLN A 295 59.68 -71.65 9.43
C GLN A 295 60.78 -71.89 10.49
N ASP A 296 60.49 -71.56 11.75
CA ASP A 296 61.34 -71.80 12.91
C ASP A 296 61.46 -73.30 13.26
N ARG A 297 60.51 -74.14 12.83
CA ARG A 297 60.61 -75.62 12.88
C ARG A 297 61.39 -76.18 11.70
N LEU A 298 61.20 -75.64 10.49
CA LEU A 298 61.92 -76.04 9.28
C LEU A 298 63.43 -75.85 9.46
N ALA A 299 63.88 -74.67 9.89
CA ALA A 299 65.31 -74.40 10.15
C ALA A 299 65.93 -75.38 11.17
N LYS A 300 65.16 -75.82 12.17
CA LYS A 300 65.59 -76.84 13.15
C LYS A 300 65.59 -78.25 12.56
N ALA A 301 64.73 -78.55 11.59
CA ALA A 301 64.71 -79.82 10.86
C ALA A 301 65.84 -79.92 9.81
N GLU A 302 66.17 -78.80 9.16
CA GLU A 302 67.33 -78.63 8.26
C GLU A 302 68.66 -78.78 9.03
N THR A 303 68.78 -78.14 10.19
CA THR A 303 69.96 -78.29 11.07
C THR A 303 70.16 -79.77 11.45
N LYS A 304 69.09 -80.45 11.88
CA LYS A 304 69.10 -81.89 12.17
C LYS A 304 69.36 -82.76 10.94
N LEU A 305 68.97 -82.33 9.75
CA LEU A 305 69.28 -83.06 8.52
C LEU A 305 70.80 -83.04 8.28
N ALA A 306 71.44 -81.88 8.35
CA ALA A 306 72.89 -81.74 8.21
C ALA A 306 73.68 -82.52 9.30
N GLU A 307 73.17 -82.56 10.54
CA GLU A 307 73.70 -83.44 11.60
C GLU A 307 73.63 -84.92 11.19
N THR A 308 72.48 -85.39 10.68
CA THR A 308 72.32 -86.79 10.23
C THR A 308 73.10 -87.14 8.97
N GLU A 309 73.29 -86.20 8.04
CA GLU A 309 74.12 -86.36 6.84
C GLU A 309 75.60 -86.47 7.21
N THR A 310 76.05 -85.67 8.19
CA THR A 310 77.41 -85.78 8.75
C THR A 310 77.62 -87.14 9.41
N ALA A 311 76.68 -87.59 10.25
CA ALA A 311 76.74 -88.91 10.87
C ALA A 311 76.69 -90.07 9.85
N LEU A 312 75.95 -89.89 8.73
CA LEU A 312 75.93 -90.87 7.64
C LEU A 312 77.26 -90.92 6.88
N ALA A 313 77.93 -89.78 6.68
CA ALA A 313 79.27 -89.72 6.09
C ALA A 313 80.31 -90.40 7.00
N GLU A 314 80.26 -90.16 8.32
CA GLU A 314 81.10 -90.85 9.30
C GLU A 314 80.85 -92.36 9.33
N ALA A 315 79.58 -92.79 9.35
CA ALA A 315 79.22 -94.21 9.30
C ALA A 315 79.66 -94.89 7.99
N THR A 316 79.60 -94.17 6.86
CA THR A 316 80.09 -94.64 5.56
C THR A 316 81.61 -94.78 5.56
N LYS A 317 82.34 -93.80 6.12
CA LYS A 317 83.80 -93.90 6.32
C LYS A 317 84.17 -95.09 7.20
N ALA A 318 83.46 -95.31 8.31
CA ALA A 318 83.69 -96.46 9.20
C ALA A 318 83.39 -97.80 8.51
N ARG A 319 82.34 -97.89 7.67
CA ARG A 319 82.07 -99.05 6.80
C ARG A 319 83.22 -99.28 5.83
N ASP A 320 83.77 -98.24 5.21
CA ASP A 320 84.82 -98.37 4.20
C ASP A 320 86.17 -98.72 4.83
N GLU A 321 86.46 -98.24 6.04
CA GLU A 321 87.57 -98.68 6.89
C GLU A 321 87.41 -100.16 7.32
N LEU A 322 86.21 -100.58 7.74
CA LEU A 322 85.91 -102.00 8.01
C LEU A 322 86.05 -102.85 6.75
N THR A 323 85.63 -102.36 5.58
CA THR A 323 85.75 -103.07 4.30
C THR A 323 87.21 -103.23 3.88
N GLN A 324 88.04 -102.21 4.11
CA GLN A 324 89.50 -102.31 3.94
C GLN A 324 90.13 -103.27 4.96
N GLY A 325 89.63 -103.29 6.20
CA GLY A 325 90.02 -104.26 7.22
C GLY A 325 89.68 -105.71 6.82
N VAL A 326 88.48 -105.95 6.29
CA VAL A 326 88.07 -107.25 5.74
C VAL A 326 88.96 -107.62 4.55
N ALA A 327 89.18 -106.73 3.58
CA ALA A 327 90.06 -107.01 2.44
C ALA A 327 91.53 -107.26 2.84
N ALA A 328 92.02 -106.60 3.90
CA ALA A 328 93.35 -106.87 4.47
C ALA A 328 93.41 -108.23 5.18
N LEU A 329 92.35 -108.62 5.90
CA LEU A 329 92.21 -109.94 6.52
C LEU A 329 92.07 -111.04 5.46
N GLU A 330 91.27 -110.85 4.41
CA GLU A 330 91.15 -111.76 3.27
C GLU A 330 92.50 -111.97 2.58
N LYS A 331 93.28 -110.89 2.39
CA LYS A 331 94.65 -110.97 1.89
C LYS A 331 95.59 -111.74 2.82
N GLN A 332 95.41 -111.63 4.14
CA GLN A 332 96.22 -112.36 5.13
C GLN A 332 95.77 -113.83 5.30
N ILE A 333 94.50 -114.12 5.03
CA ILE A 333 93.90 -115.48 5.04
C ILE A 333 94.26 -116.27 3.76
N ALA A 334 94.76 -115.61 2.72
CA ALA A 334 95.25 -116.26 1.51
C ALA A 334 96.56 -117.05 1.72
N ASP A 335 97.36 -116.71 2.73
CA ASP A 335 98.71 -117.28 2.96
C ASP A 335 98.76 -118.39 4.04
N ASP A 336 97.77 -118.50 4.94
CA ASP A 336 97.74 -119.52 6.01
C ASP A 336 96.35 -120.16 6.18
N ALA A 337 96.25 -121.48 6.00
CA ALA A 337 94.97 -122.19 5.90
C ALA A 337 94.66 -123.14 7.07
N ALA A 338 93.39 -123.14 7.47
CA ALA A 338 92.65 -124.14 8.27
C ALA A 338 92.71 -124.10 9.83
N ALA A 339 91.83 -123.28 10.44
CA ALA A 339 91.16 -123.64 11.70
C ALA A 339 89.79 -122.93 11.93
N SER A 340 88.70 -123.70 11.93
CA SER A 340 87.44 -123.50 12.68
C SER A 340 86.72 -122.14 12.68
N THR A 341 85.75 -121.99 11.76
CA THR A 341 84.34 -121.65 12.03
C THR A 341 83.98 -121.09 13.43
N ALA A 342 84.23 -119.79 13.66
CA ALA A 342 83.66 -119.04 14.79
C ALA A 342 83.32 -117.57 14.43
N ALA A 343 84.05 -116.95 13.50
CA ALA A 343 83.81 -115.56 13.07
C ALA A 343 82.60 -115.36 12.14
N ALA A 344 82.09 -116.43 11.53
CA ALA A 344 81.10 -116.36 10.45
C ALA A 344 79.67 -115.98 10.90
N ASP A 345 79.36 -116.01 12.20
CA ASP A 345 78.03 -115.70 12.72
C ASP A 345 77.94 -114.31 13.37
N GLU A 346 79.04 -113.78 13.93
CA GLU A 346 79.10 -112.38 14.37
C GLU A 346 79.08 -111.42 13.17
N LEU A 347 79.72 -111.77 12.04
CA LEU A 347 79.60 -111.03 10.78
C LEU A 347 78.16 -111.00 10.24
N ARG A 348 77.40 -112.11 10.35
CA ARG A 348 75.98 -112.15 9.96
C ARG A 348 75.12 -111.24 10.85
N LYS A 349 75.39 -111.22 12.15
CA LYS A 349 74.70 -110.36 13.11
C LYS A 349 74.97 -108.88 12.83
N GLN A 350 76.21 -108.49 12.54
CA GLN A 350 76.56 -107.10 12.20
C GLN A 350 75.95 -106.64 10.87
N MET A 351 75.79 -107.55 9.90
CA MET A 351 75.01 -107.27 8.68
C MET A 351 73.51 -107.07 8.98
N ALA A 352 72.91 -107.90 9.83
CA ALA A 352 71.50 -107.73 10.23
C ALA A 352 71.27 -106.40 10.99
N ASP A 353 72.14 -106.05 11.94
CA ASP A 353 72.10 -104.78 12.67
C ASP A 353 72.29 -103.56 11.74
N ALA A 354 72.99 -103.73 10.60
CA ALA A 354 73.15 -102.70 9.59
C ALA A 354 71.94 -102.57 8.66
N GLU A 355 71.35 -103.70 8.25
CA GLU A 355 70.10 -103.73 7.46
C GLU A 355 68.91 -103.17 8.25
N GLU A 356 68.80 -103.44 9.55
CA GLU A 356 67.77 -102.82 10.40
C GLU A 356 67.96 -101.29 10.52
N LYS A 357 69.20 -100.81 10.66
CA LYS A 357 69.50 -99.36 10.67
C LYS A 357 69.20 -98.70 9.32
N LEU A 358 69.48 -99.37 8.21
CA LEU A 358 69.13 -98.88 6.87
C LEU A 358 67.60 -98.84 6.68
N ALA A 359 66.87 -99.85 7.17
CA ALA A 359 65.42 -99.88 7.17
C ALA A 359 64.77 -98.85 8.12
N ALA A 360 65.44 -98.46 9.21
CA ALA A 360 65.04 -97.34 10.05
C ALA A 360 65.28 -96.00 9.36
N SER A 361 66.43 -95.84 8.69
CA SER A 361 66.78 -94.63 7.94
C SER A 361 65.85 -94.37 6.75
N SER A 362 65.48 -95.40 5.99
CA SER A 362 64.53 -95.25 4.88
C SER A 362 63.11 -94.88 5.33
N ARG A 363 62.63 -95.44 6.45
CA ARG A 363 61.37 -95.02 7.09
C ARG A 363 61.42 -93.56 7.57
N ALA A 364 62.56 -93.11 8.11
CA ALA A 364 62.76 -91.72 8.52
C ALA A 364 62.79 -90.76 7.32
N HIS A 365 63.37 -91.16 6.18
CA HIS A 365 63.29 -90.39 4.93
C HIS A 365 61.85 -90.32 4.42
N GLN A 366 61.10 -91.43 4.45
CA GLN A 366 59.72 -91.47 3.99
C GLN A 366 58.80 -90.57 4.84
N LEU A 367 58.95 -90.57 6.17
CA LEU A 367 58.24 -89.65 7.07
C LEU A 367 58.57 -88.17 6.79
N LYS A 368 59.84 -87.82 6.53
CA LYS A 368 60.20 -86.45 6.12
C LYS A 368 59.60 -86.05 4.77
N GLN A 369 59.39 -87.01 3.87
CA GLN A 369 58.78 -86.78 2.57
C GLN A 369 57.26 -86.56 2.70
N GLU A 370 56.60 -87.29 3.60
CA GLU A 370 55.21 -87.04 4.01
C GLU A 370 55.03 -85.68 4.72
N GLU A 371 56.01 -85.22 5.52
CA GLU A 371 56.02 -83.85 6.08
C GLU A 371 56.14 -82.76 4.99
N LEU A 372 56.93 -83.00 3.93
CA LEU A 372 57.08 -82.06 2.81
C LEU A 372 55.80 -81.94 1.96
N ASP A 373 55.12 -83.06 1.68
CA ASP A 373 53.88 -83.05 0.90
C ASP A 373 52.74 -82.29 1.63
N GLU A 374 52.65 -82.41 2.96
CA GLU A 374 51.70 -81.64 3.77
C GLU A 374 52.08 -80.15 3.88
N LEU A 375 53.37 -79.81 3.93
CA LEU A 375 53.85 -78.42 3.85
C LEU A 375 53.52 -77.76 2.51
N GLN A 376 53.71 -78.47 1.39
CA GLN A 376 53.35 -77.98 0.05
C GLN A 376 51.84 -77.69 -0.05
N LYS A 377 51.02 -78.62 0.44
CA LYS A 377 49.55 -78.48 0.49
C LYS A 377 49.08 -77.29 1.35
N GLN A 378 49.81 -76.94 2.42
CA GLN A 378 49.54 -75.74 3.22
C GLN A 378 49.95 -74.44 2.50
N PHE A 379 51.02 -74.49 1.68
CA PHE A 379 51.41 -73.37 0.82
C PHE A 379 50.35 -73.09 -0.26
N ASP A 380 49.84 -74.13 -0.92
CA ASP A 380 48.81 -73.99 -1.96
C ASP A 380 47.50 -73.40 -1.40
N ALA A 381 47.07 -73.86 -0.22
CA ALA A 381 45.90 -73.31 0.49
C ALA A 381 46.10 -71.84 0.93
N ALA A 382 47.33 -71.45 1.29
CA ALA A 382 47.66 -70.04 1.55
C ALA A 382 47.62 -69.19 0.26
N GLY A 383 48.01 -69.77 -0.87
CA GLY A 383 47.87 -69.18 -2.21
C GLY A 383 46.41 -68.86 -2.57
N GLU A 384 45.50 -69.82 -2.38
CA GLU A 384 44.07 -69.60 -2.60
C GLU A 384 43.50 -68.50 -1.69
N LYS A 385 43.87 -68.48 -0.39
CA LYS A 385 43.43 -67.42 0.54
C LYS A 385 43.95 -66.04 0.13
N ASN A 386 45.15 -65.94 -0.43
CA ASN A 386 45.73 -64.69 -0.93
C ASN A 386 45.03 -64.20 -2.23
N ALA A 387 44.70 -65.13 -3.14
CA ALA A 387 43.91 -64.81 -4.34
C ALA A 387 42.50 -64.30 -3.97
N ALA A 388 41.85 -64.90 -2.97
CA ALA A 388 40.55 -64.44 -2.46
C ALA A 388 40.62 -63.04 -1.84
N LEU A 389 41.70 -62.70 -1.10
CA LEU A 389 41.94 -61.35 -0.57
C LEU A 389 42.19 -60.33 -1.70
N THR A 390 42.92 -60.71 -2.74
CA THR A 390 43.16 -59.86 -3.92
C THR A 390 41.86 -59.56 -4.66
N ALA A 391 40.97 -60.54 -4.80
CA ALA A 391 39.64 -60.34 -5.39
C ALA A 391 38.76 -59.39 -4.56
N GLN A 392 38.82 -59.47 -3.22
CA GLN A 392 38.08 -58.54 -2.34
C GLN A 392 38.62 -57.11 -2.43
N LEU A 393 39.94 -56.92 -2.56
CA LEU A 393 40.52 -55.59 -2.76
C LEU A 393 40.01 -54.94 -4.06
N ALA A 394 39.99 -55.68 -5.17
CA ALA A 394 39.41 -55.20 -6.43
C ALA A 394 37.91 -54.87 -6.31
N GLU A 395 37.15 -55.61 -5.48
CA GLU A 395 35.74 -55.33 -5.19
C GLU A 395 35.52 -54.10 -4.28
N PHE A 396 36.56 -53.65 -3.55
CA PHE A 396 36.54 -52.37 -2.82
C PHE A 396 36.98 -51.20 -3.71
N GLU A 397 37.96 -51.39 -4.58
CA GLU A 397 38.42 -50.36 -5.54
C GLU A 397 37.31 -49.92 -6.49
N THR A 398 36.51 -50.85 -7.03
CA THR A 398 35.36 -50.52 -7.89
C THR A 398 34.30 -49.70 -7.15
N LYS A 399 33.94 -50.08 -5.91
CA LYS A 399 32.98 -49.35 -5.09
C LYS A 399 33.49 -47.97 -4.68
N PHE A 400 34.81 -47.81 -4.50
CA PHE A 400 35.40 -46.51 -4.23
C PHE A 400 35.28 -45.58 -5.47
N ALA A 401 35.53 -46.10 -6.67
CA ALA A 401 35.33 -45.36 -7.91
C ALA A 401 33.85 -44.98 -8.17
N GLU A 402 32.91 -45.85 -7.81
CA GLU A 402 31.47 -45.54 -7.86
C GLU A 402 31.09 -44.43 -6.87
N ALA A 403 31.65 -44.45 -5.66
CA ALA A 403 31.43 -43.42 -4.64
C ALA A 403 32.06 -42.05 -5.02
N GLU A 404 33.26 -42.04 -5.59
CA GLU A 404 33.87 -40.80 -6.11
C GLU A 404 33.05 -40.18 -7.24
N LYS A 405 32.45 -41.01 -8.11
CA LYS A 405 31.55 -40.53 -9.17
C LYS A 405 30.29 -39.88 -8.58
N LEU A 406 29.62 -40.54 -7.63
CA LEU A 406 28.42 -39.98 -6.97
C LEU A 406 28.75 -38.63 -6.30
N ALA A 407 29.89 -38.54 -5.61
CA ALA A 407 30.38 -37.31 -4.99
C ALA A 407 30.80 -36.22 -6.01
N ALA A 408 30.98 -36.55 -7.29
CA ALA A 408 31.16 -35.57 -8.36
C ALA A 408 29.81 -35.05 -8.88
N ASP A 409 28.83 -35.94 -9.08
CA ASP A 409 27.47 -35.59 -9.52
C ASP A 409 26.78 -34.66 -8.50
N ASP A 410 26.85 -34.96 -7.19
CA ASP A 410 26.38 -34.09 -6.10
C ASP A 410 27.03 -32.70 -6.13
N ARG A 411 28.32 -32.64 -6.49
CA ARG A 411 29.12 -31.40 -6.52
C ARG A 411 28.74 -30.50 -7.69
N ASP A 412 28.19 -31.05 -8.76
CA ASP A 412 27.66 -30.29 -9.89
C ASP A 412 26.21 -29.82 -9.62
N ALA A 413 25.40 -30.63 -8.93
CA ALA A 413 24.10 -30.18 -8.39
C ALA A 413 24.26 -29.00 -7.40
N ALA A 414 25.30 -29.04 -6.55
CA ALA A 414 25.66 -27.94 -5.65
C ALA A 414 26.11 -26.66 -6.39
N LYS A 415 26.73 -26.77 -7.59
CA LYS A 415 27.07 -25.60 -8.43
C LYS A 415 25.83 -25.00 -9.08
N GLU A 416 24.88 -25.82 -9.50
CA GLU A 416 23.67 -25.35 -10.17
C GLU A 416 22.71 -24.65 -9.19
N THR A 417 22.51 -25.21 -8.00
CA THR A 417 21.77 -24.53 -6.93
C THR A 417 22.42 -23.22 -6.50
N ALA A 418 23.75 -23.13 -6.49
CA ALA A 418 24.46 -21.86 -6.26
C ALA A 418 24.23 -20.81 -7.37
N ARG A 419 24.12 -21.21 -8.64
CA ARG A 419 23.74 -20.30 -9.75
C ARG A 419 22.32 -19.77 -9.57
N GLN A 420 21.37 -20.64 -9.23
CA GLN A 420 19.98 -20.26 -9.00
C GLN A 420 19.84 -19.26 -7.83
N LEU A 421 20.61 -19.46 -6.76
CA LEU A 421 20.68 -18.51 -5.64
C LEU A 421 21.23 -17.13 -6.06
N ALA A 422 22.26 -17.09 -6.91
CA ALA A 422 22.80 -15.82 -7.42
C ALA A 422 21.79 -15.05 -8.30
N VAL A 423 21.02 -15.76 -9.14
CA VAL A 423 19.93 -15.15 -9.93
C VAL A 423 18.82 -14.60 -9.02
N ALA A 424 18.44 -15.35 -7.97
CA ALA A 424 17.45 -14.89 -7.00
C ALA A 424 17.90 -13.62 -6.25
N GLN A 425 19.18 -13.51 -5.90
CA GLN A 425 19.76 -12.34 -5.24
C GLN A 425 19.74 -11.08 -6.13
N GLU A 426 20.07 -11.19 -7.42
CA GLU A 426 20.02 -10.04 -8.33
C GLU A 426 18.56 -9.60 -8.61
N ASN A 427 17.62 -10.55 -8.72
CA ASN A 427 16.19 -10.25 -8.83
C ASN A 427 15.66 -9.48 -7.60
N PHE A 428 16.05 -9.91 -6.39
CA PHE A 428 15.70 -9.21 -5.15
C PHE A 428 16.27 -7.77 -5.09
N LYS A 429 17.48 -7.58 -5.60
CA LYS A 429 18.15 -6.27 -5.72
C LYS A 429 17.46 -5.35 -6.73
N GLN A 430 16.94 -5.87 -7.84
CA GLN A 430 16.09 -5.10 -8.76
C GLN A 430 14.75 -4.69 -8.12
N LEU A 431 14.10 -5.59 -7.37
CA LEU A 431 12.89 -5.29 -6.60
C LEU A 431 13.11 -4.18 -5.55
N GLN A 432 14.26 -4.19 -4.86
CA GLN A 432 14.62 -3.09 -3.96
C GLN A 432 14.77 -1.75 -4.70
N LEU A 433 15.45 -1.71 -5.84
CA LEU A 433 15.58 -0.50 -6.66
C LEU A 433 14.22 0.04 -7.11
N GLN A 434 13.34 -0.83 -7.63
CA GLN A 434 11.98 -0.45 -8.01
C GLN A 434 11.18 0.12 -6.83
N SER A 435 11.31 -0.45 -5.63
CA SER A 435 10.65 0.10 -4.43
C SER A 435 11.19 1.48 -4.03
N ALA A 436 12.47 1.76 -4.28
CA ALA A 436 13.09 3.05 -4.01
C ALA A 436 12.62 4.13 -5.00
N ASP A 437 12.49 3.79 -6.28
CA ASP A 437 11.92 4.68 -7.30
C ASP A 437 10.45 5.01 -6.99
N VAL A 438 9.62 3.99 -6.69
CA VAL A 438 8.21 4.18 -6.29
C VAL A 438 8.08 5.00 -5.00
N ALA A 439 9.01 4.86 -4.04
CA ALA A 439 9.07 5.72 -2.87
C ALA A 439 9.44 7.18 -3.23
N GLY A 440 10.38 7.38 -4.16
CA GLY A 440 10.75 8.68 -4.71
C GLY A 440 9.59 9.38 -5.41
N GLU A 441 8.84 8.65 -6.25
CA GLU A 441 7.62 9.17 -6.88
C GLU A 441 6.54 9.51 -5.85
N ASN A 442 6.34 8.67 -4.82
CA ASN A 442 5.42 8.96 -3.73
C ASN A 442 5.78 10.25 -2.97
N VAL A 443 7.07 10.51 -2.72
CA VAL A 443 7.52 11.79 -2.14
C VAL A 443 7.22 12.95 -3.11
N ARG A 444 7.53 12.80 -4.40
CA ARG A 444 7.32 13.82 -5.43
C ARG A 444 5.84 14.19 -5.62
N LEU A 445 4.95 13.19 -5.61
CA LEU A 445 3.50 13.36 -5.65
C LEU A 445 2.98 14.05 -4.39
N LYS A 446 3.47 13.67 -3.20
CA LYS A 446 3.14 14.37 -1.93
C LYS A 446 3.59 15.83 -1.95
N THR A 447 4.75 16.15 -2.53
CA THR A 447 5.19 17.54 -2.73
C THR A 447 4.28 18.31 -3.70
N GLN A 448 3.84 17.70 -4.81
CA GLN A 448 2.88 18.32 -5.72
C GLN A 448 1.52 18.59 -5.05
N ILE A 449 0.98 17.61 -4.31
CA ILE A 449 -0.27 17.76 -3.56
C ILE A 449 -0.14 18.88 -2.51
N ALA A 450 0.97 18.97 -1.79
CA ALA A 450 1.23 20.04 -0.83
C ALA A 450 1.31 21.42 -1.51
N LEU A 451 1.93 21.52 -2.69
CA LEU A 451 2.01 22.77 -3.45
C LEU A 451 0.63 23.23 -3.98
N ILE A 452 -0.21 22.28 -4.40
CA ILE A 452 -1.60 22.54 -4.81
C ILE A 452 -2.43 23.00 -3.61
N ALA A 453 -2.31 22.35 -2.45
CA ALA A 453 -2.99 22.77 -1.23
C ALA A 453 -2.53 24.18 -0.77
N GLN A 454 -1.24 24.49 -0.89
CA GLN A 454 -0.70 25.81 -0.54
C GLN A 454 -1.16 26.93 -1.48
N THR A 455 -1.28 26.66 -2.79
CA THR A 455 -1.83 27.64 -3.75
C THR A 455 -3.34 27.85 -3.55
N GLN A 456 -4.10 26.79 -3.26
CA GLN A 456 -5.51 26.92 -2.87
C GLN A 456 -5.66 27.76 -1.58
N ALA A 457 -4.81 27.55 -0.58
CA ALA A 457 -4.82 28.35 0.66
C ALA A 457 -4.54 29.84 0.43
N GLN A 458 -3.67 30.19 -0.52
CA GLN A 458 -3.36 31.58 -0.88
C GLN A 458 -4.49 32.27 -1.67
N SER A 459 -5.36 31.52 -2.35
CA SER A 459 -6.52 32.07 -3.06
C SER A 459 -7.73 32.41 -2.18
N ARG A 460 -7.66 32.15 -0.86
CA ARG A 460 -8.76 32.39 0.09
C ARG A 460 -8.65 33.78 0.75
N PRO A 461 -9.67 34.66 0.66
CA PRO A 461 -9.68 35.92 1.37
C PRO A 461 -9.60 35.75 2.89
N ALA A 462 -8.80 36.59 3.55
CA ALA A 462 -8.63 36.55 5.00
C ALA A 462 -9.84 37.17 5.72
N ALA A 463 -10.50 36.38 6.58
CA ALA A 463 -11.54 36.84 7.49
C ALA A 463 -11.02 36.84 8.94
N ALA A 464 -11.40 37.84 9.73
CA ALA A 464 -10.89 38.07 11.08
C ALA A 464 -11.42 37.04 12.12
N PRO A 465 -10.69 36.78 13.22
CA PRO A 465 -11.10 35.80 14.24
C PRO A 465 -12.21 36.33 15.15
N ALA A 466 -13.22 35.50 15.44
CA ALA A 466 -14.33 35.86 16.32
C ALA A 466 -14.78 34.70 17.26
N ALA A 467 -15.07 35.08 18.50
CA ALA A 467 -16.00 34.47 19.45
C ALA A 467 -16.10 32.91 19.57
N ARG A 468 -15.34 32.37 20.54
CA ARG A 468 -15.84 31.57 21.69
C ARG A 468 -17.28 31.01 21.58
N ALA A 469 -17.41 29.68 21.43
CA ALA A 469 -18.66 28.92 21.59
C ALA A 469 -18.71 28.16 22.96
N PRO A 470 -19.89 27.71 23.44
CA PRO A 470 -20.08 27.28 24.84
C PRO A 470 -19.99 25.75 25.08
N SER A 471 -19.90 25.38 26.37
CA SER A 471 -19.91 24.00 26.89
C SER A 471 -21.32 23.40 27.04
N ARG A 472 -21.39 22.07 27.28
CA ARG A 472 -22.52 21.22 27.80
C ARG A 472 -23.24 20.37 26.73
N PRO A 473 -23.77 19.15 27.06
CA PRO A 473 -23.65 18.30 28.27
C PRO A 473 -22.82 17.01 28.03
N ALA A 474 -22.77 16.12 29.03
CA ALA A 474 -22.22 14.76 28.95
C ALA A 474 -23.29 13.71 29.34
N GLN A 475 -22.95 12.42 29.15
CA GLN A 475 -23.60 11.15 29.53
C GLN A 475 -24.25 10.35 28.37
N PRO A 476 -24.31 9.00 28.45
CA PRO A 476 -23.65 8.06 29.40
C PRO A 476 -22.78 6.97 28.73
N GLN A 477 -21.99 6.25 29.53
CA GLN A 477 -21.44 4.93 29.19
C GLN A 477 -22.36 3.81 29.73
N PRO A 478 -22.21 2.58 29.21
CA PRO A 478 -21.81 1.42 30.05
C PRO A 478 -20.37 1.00 29.68
N GLU A 479 -19.46 0.64 30.61
CA GLU A 479 -19.47 -0.46 31.58
C GLU A 479 -19.49 -1.87 30.95
N VAL A 480 -18.78 -2.91 31.43
CA VAL A 480 -17.46 -3.07 32.10
C VAL A 480 -17.34 -4.58 32.43
N SER A 481 -16.21 -5.23 32.11
CA SER A 481 -15.67 -6.50 32.71
C SER A 481 -14.70 -7.20 31.74
N ALA A 482 -13.59 -7.81 32.17
CA ALA A 482 -12.93 -7.76 33.48
C ALA A 482 -11.41 -8.06 33.34
N GLN A 483 -10.64 -7.60 34.33
CA GLN A 483 -9.24 -8.01 34.65
C GLN A 483 -9.26 -9.33 35.47
N PRO A 484 -8.13 -10.00 35.81
CA PRO A 484 -6.84 -9.45 36.30
C PRO A 484 -5.58 -10.19 35.71
N ASP A 485 -4.32 -10.05 36.19
CA ASP A 485 -3.80 -9.47 37.43
C ASP A 485 -2.35 -8.88 37.34
N SER A 486 -2.10 -7.90 38.21
CA SER A 486 -0.89 -7.30 38.81
C SER A 486 0.56 -7.67 38.40
N GLN A 487 1.43 -6.65 38.27
CA GLN A 487 2.44 -6.31 39.32
C GLN A 487 3.13 -4.92 39.17
N THR A 488 2.54 -3.94 39.86
CA THR A 488 3.07 -2.85 40.71
C THR A 488 4.57 -2.45 40.75
N VAL A 489 4.84 -1.13 40.54
CA VAL A 489 5.91 -0.23 41.11
C VAL A 489 7.41 -0.58 40.90
N VAL A 490 8.38 0.35 40.89
CA VAL A 490 8.49 1.71 41.50
C VAL A 490 9.01 2.79 40.54
N ALA A 491 8.69 4.05 40.87
CA ALA A 491 9.35 5.24 40.32
C ALA A 491 10.22 5.90 41.40
N SER A 492 11.44 6.30 41.03
CA SER A 492 12.29 7.24 41.76
C SER A 492 13.09 8.05 40.74
N GLY A 493 13.02 9.37 40.81
CA GLY A 493 13.79 10.26 39.94
C GLY A 493 15.10 10.69 40.60
N THR A 494 16.18 10.75 39.81
CA THR A 494 17.39 11.52 40.12
C THR A 494 17.98 12.04 38.81
N THR A 495 18.30 13.33 38.76
CA THR A 495 19.05 13.92 37.65
C THR A 495 20.51 13.47 37.74
N ALA A 496 20.88 12.46 36.96
CA ALA A 496 22.26 12.02 36.77
C ALA A 496 22.74 12.41 35.36
N ALA A 497 24.03 12.73 35.22
CA ALA A 497 24.65 12.97 33.92
C ALA A 497 24.63 11.67 33.07
N PRO A 498 24.58 11.76 31.73
CA PRO A 498 24.54 10.57 30.88
C PRO A 498 25.85 9.78 31.00
N GLU A 499 25.80 8.63 31.66
CA GLU A 499 26.85 7.62 31.60
C GLU A 499 26.94 7.12 30.15
N THR A 500 27.96 7.57 29.42
CA THR A 500 28.19 7.17 28.02
C THR A 500 28.51 5.68 27.97
N ARG A 501 27.48 4.88 27.69
CA ARG A 501 27.61 3.43 27.55
C ARG A 501 28.55 3.10 26.40
N THR A 502 29.32 2.04 26.54
CA THR A 502 30.26 1.59 25.51
C THR A 502 29.99 0.14 25.13
N HIS A 503 30.12 -0.15 23.83
CA HIS A 503 29.98 -1.50 23.27
C HIS A 503 31.18 -1.84 22.41
N THR A 504 31.78 -3.01 22.64
CA THR A 504 32.94 -3.49 21.88
C THR A 504 32.49 -4.47 20.80
N ILE A 505 32.86 -4.18 19.55
CA ILE A 505 32.38 -4.87 18.35
C ILE A 505 32.88 -6.32 18.30
N ALA A 506 31.93 -7.27 18.27
CA ALA A 506 32.18 -8.69 18.06
C ALA A 506 32.22 -9.06 16.56
N ALA A 507 32.67 -10.29 16.25
CA ALA A 507 32.73 -10.80 14.88
C ALA A 507 31.34 -10.78 14.20
N GLY A 508 31.22 -10.03 13.11
CA GLY A 508 29.98 -9.93 12.32
C GLY A 508 28.95 -8.90 12.80
N GLU A 509 29.21 -8.14 13.87
CA GLU A 509 28.32 -7.04 14.28
C GLU A 509 28.42 -5.84 13.32
N THR A 510 27.27 -5.19 13.06
CA THR A 510 27.14 -3.97 12.25
C THR A 510 26.53 -2.84 13.09
N LEU A 511 26.64 -1.57 12.65
CA LEU A 511 25.97 -0.47 13.34
C LEU A 511 24.45 -0.69 13.47
N SER A 512 23.83 -1.32 12.46
CA SER A 512 22.40 -1.65 12.46
C SER A 512 22.02 -2.76 13.44
N SER A 513 22.87 -3.79 13.62
CA SER A 513 22.63 -4.84 14.63
C SER A 513 22.88 -4.32 16.05
N ILE A 514 23.90 -3.47 16.23
CA ILE A 514 24.18 -2.79 17.52
C ILE A 514 23.04 -1.81 17.85
N ALA A 515 22.54 -1.03 16.89
CA ALA A 515 21.39 -0.16 17.09
C ALA A 515 20.13 -0.93 17.52
N ARG A 516 19.83 -2.07 16.85
CA ARG A 516 18.73 -2.95 17.25
C ARG A 516 18.88 -3.50 18.67
N LYS A 517 20.11 -3.81 19.10
CA LYS A 517 20.44 -4.32 20.44
C LYS A 517 20.27 -3.28 21.56
N TYR A 518 20.55 -1.99 21.28
CA TYR A 518 20.52 -0.92 22.30
C TYR A 518 19.29 -0.02 22.26
N TYR A 519 18.65 0.16 21.10
CA TYR A 519 17.49 1.03 20.90
C TYR A 519 16.25 0.27 20.36
N GLY A 520 16.30 -1.05 20.21
CA GLY A 520 15.22 -1.86 19.62
C GLY A 520 15.10 -1.74 18.09
N GLY A 521 15.37 -0.55 17.54
CA GLY A 521 15.33 -0.24 16.11
C GLY A 521 16.70 -0.26 15.43
N SER A 522 16.81 -0.90 14.27
CA SER A 522 18.02 -0.90 13.44
C SER A 522 18.28 0.45 12.75
N GLU A 523 17.21 1.22 12.52
CA GLU A 523 17.18 2.57 11.96
C GLU A 523 17.89 3.63 12.82
N HIS A 524 18.21 3.32 14.08
CA HIS A 524 18.94 4.21 14.97
C HIS A 524 20.47 4.16 14.81
N TRP A 525 20.98 3.41 13.83
CA TRP A 525 22.42 3.30 13.52
C TRP A 525 23.11 4.66 13.31
N SER A 526 22.41 5.64 12.73
CA SER A 526 22.96 6.99 12.47
C SER A 526 23.39 7.71 13.75
N ARG A 527 22.69 7.51 14.87
CA ARG A 527 23.04 8.13 16.16
C ARG A 527 24.36 7.58 16.71
N ILE A 528 24.59 6.28 16.56
CA ILE A 528 25.84 5.62 16.94
C ILE A 528 26.98 6.12 16.02
N TYR A 529 26.73 6.26 14.71
CA TYR A 529 27.71 6.80 13.78
C TYR A 529 28.10 8.25 14.11
N GLU A 530 27.12 9.12 14.34
CA GLU A 530 27.31 10.53 14.70
C GLU A 530 28.13 10.68 16.00
N ALA A 531 27.79 9.89 17.02
CA ALA A 531 28.48 9.91 18.31
C ALA A 531 29.92 9.34 18.28
N ASN A 532 30.35 8.75 17.17
CA ASN A 532 31.69 8.15 17.00
C ASN A 532 32.42 8.64 15.73
N ARG A 533 32.07 9.82 15.19
CA ARG A 533 32.70 10.43 13.99
C ARG A 533 34.21 10.70 14.12
N ASP A 534 34.72 10.78 15.35
CA ASP A 534 36.14 10.84 15.70
C ASP A 534 36.90 9.54 15.36
N GLN A 535 36.20 8.40 15.39
CA GLN A 535 36.79 7.08 15.16
C GLN A 535 36.30 6.41 13.85
N LEU A 536 35.04 6.65 13.44
CA LEU A 536 34.43 6.12 12.22
C LEU A 536 34.41 7.18 11.11
N LYS A 537 35.24 6.98 10.09
CA LYS A 537 35.28 7.83 8.88
C LYS A 537 34.14 7.55 7.88
N SER A 538 33.56 6.36 7.93
CA SER A 538 32.36 5.94 7.21
C SER A 538 31.56 4.95 8.08
N PRO A 539 30.26 4.73 7.81
CA PRO A 539 29.43 3.80 8.60
C PRO A 539 29.98 2.36 8.62
N ASP A 540 30.57 1.93 7.51
CA ASP A 540 31.07 0.57 7.30
C ASP A 540 32.50 0.35 7.82
N ALA A 541 33.18 1.40 8.33
CA ALA A 541 34.57 1.34 8.79
C ALA A 541 34.77 0.66 10.17
N LEU A 542 33.91 -0.32 10.49
CA LEU A 542 33.93 -1.05 11.74
C LEU A 542 35.13 -2.01 11.80
N LYS A 543 35.72 -2.16 12.99
CA LYS A 543 36.82 -3.09 13.25
C LYS A 543 36.48 -3.96 14.45
N LEU A 544 36.86 -5.23 14.38
CA LEU A 544 36.66 -6.17 15.50
C LEU A 544 37.48 -5.71 16.72
N GLY A 545 36.88 -5.75 17.91
CA GLY A 545 37.49 -5.25 19.14
C GLY A 545 37.51 -3.72 19.28
N MET A 546 36.94 -2.96 18.35
CA MET A 546 36.76 -1.51 18.47
C MET A 546 35.61 -1.20 19.45
N THR A 547 35.76 -0.15 20.27
CA THR A 547 34.76 0.25 21.27
C THR A 547 34.01 1.51 20.82
N LEU A 548 32.71 1.38 20.60
CA LEU A 548 31.81 2.49 20.25
C LEU A 548 31.12 3.06 21.49
N ARG A 549 30.93 4.38 21.53
CA ARG A 549 30.04 5.07 22.48
C ARG A 549 28.59 4.97 22.00
N ILE A 550 27.67 4.66 22.90
CA ILE A 550 26.24 4.52 22.66
C ILE A 550 25.52 5.65 23.43
N PRO A 551 24.95 6.66 22.73
CA PRO A 551 24.17 7.75 23.31
C PRO A 551 22.92 7.32 24.11
#